data_AF-A0A6M8WGC4-F1
#
_entry.id   AF-A0A6M8WGC4-F1
#
_cell.length_a   1.000
_cell.length_b   1.000
_cell.length_c   1.000
_cell.angle_alpha   90.00
_cell.angle_beta   90.00
_cell.angle_gamma   90.00
#
_symmetry.space_group_name_H-M   'P 1'
#
loop_
_entity.id
_entity.type
_entity.pdbx_description
1 polymer ?
#
loop_
_entity_poly.entity_id
_entity_poly.type
_entity_poly.pdbx_seq_one_letter_code
_entity_poly.pdbx_strand_id
1 'polypeptide(L)'
;MTKEQFLFLVAIDSFKKANNVAYPSWSDVLEVVRLLGYRKAMPSEIEFRNAEDWREQPNTPSGVRPQRWQERFLKDEPGDSLAA
;
A
#
# COMPACT_ATOMS: atom_id res chain seq x y z
N MET A 1 8.06 -11.34 18.88
CA MET A 1 7.54 -10.58 17.70
C MET A 1 8.57 -9.54 17.31
N THR A 2 8.93 -9.46 16.03
CA THR A 2 9.92 -8.45 15.55
C THR A 2 9.25 -7.08 15.35
N LYS A 3 10.04 -6.00 15.28
CA LYS A 3 9.53 -4.65 15.01
C LYS A 3 8.79 -4.58 13.66
N GLU A 4 9.34 -5.26 12.66
CA GLU A 4 8.75 -5.38 11.34
C GLU A 4 7.40 -6.11 11.35
N GLN A 5 7.32 -7.26 12.04
CA GLN A 5 6.06 -7.98 12.17
C GLN A 5 4.99 -7.12 12.85
N PHE A 6 5.36 -6.38 13.91
CA PHE A 6 4.44 -5.47 14.59
C PHE A 6 3.95 -4.34 13.68
N LEU A 7 4.88 -3.68 12.97
CA LEU A 7 4.55 -2.63 12.01
C LEU A 7 3.57 -3.15 10.94
N PHE A 8 3.82 -4.34 10.42
CA PHE A 8 2.98 -4.96 9.40
C PHE A 8 1.57 -5.25 9.94
N LEU A 9 1.45 -5.80 11.15
CA LEU A 9 0.15 -6.04 11.81
C LEU A 9 -0.64 -4.75 11.99
N VAL A 10 0.00 -3.68 12.48
CA VAL A 10 -0.64 -2.38 12.68
C VAL A 10 -1.09 -1.77 11.34
N ALA A 11 -0.29 -1.91 10.28
CA ALA A 11 -0.62 -1.40 8.96
C ALA A 11 -1.83 -2.12 8.35
N ILE A 12 -1.88 -3.46 8.43
CA ILE A 12 -3.01 -4.25 7.94
C ILE A 12 -4.29 -3.98 8.75
N ASP A 13 -4.19 -3.88 10.08
CA ASP A 13 -5.34 -3.52 10.93
C ASP A 13 -5.91 -2.14 10.56
N SER A 14 -5.03 -1.17 10.33
CA SER A 14 -5.42 0.18 9.88
C SER A 14 -6.10 0.14 8.51
N PHE A 15 -5.57 -0.63 7.55
CA PHE A 15 -6.18 -0.81 6.23
C PHE A 15 -7.59 -1.41 6.34
N LYS A 16 -7.76 -2.46 7.14
CA LYS A 16 -9.05 -3.13 7.36
C LYS A 16 -10.10 -2.17 7.90
N LYS A 17 -9.74 -1.38 8.91
CA LYS A 17 -10.62 -0.38 9.52
C LYS A 17 -11.01 0.72 8.54
N ALA A 18 -10.04 1.24 7.80
CA ALA A 18 -10.28 2.32 6.83
C ALA A 18 -11.17 1.90 5.66
N ASN A 19 -11.11 0.63 5.24
CA ASN A 19 -11.87 0.11 4.11
C ASN A 19 -13.11 -0.72 4.52
N ASN A 20 -13.35 -0.89 5.83
CA ASN A 20 -14.42 -1.73 6.38
C ASN A 20 -14.39 -3.19 5.83
N VAL A 21 -13.18 -3.76 5.73
CA VAL A 21 -12.96 -5.11 5.20
C VAL A 21 -12.42 -6.03 6.30
N ALA A 22 -13.04 -7.21 6.47
CA ALA A 22 -12.58 -8.21 7.43
C ALA A 22 -11.35 -9.00 6.93
N TYR A 23 -11.32 -9.32 5.64
CA TYR A 23 -10.28 -10.12 4.98
C TYR A 23 -9.78 -9.39 3.72
N PRO A 24 -8.62 -8.74 3.77
CA PRO A 24 -8.05 -8.09 2.59
C PRO A 24 -7.66 -9.13 1.54
N SER A 25 -7.79 -8.77 0.26
CA SER A 25 -7.28 -9.58 -0.84
C SER A 25 -5.74 -9.56 -0.86
N TRP A 26 -5.10 -10.49 -1.57
CA TRP A 26 -3.65 -10.46 -1.75
C TRP A 26 -3.16 -9.18 -2.46
N SER A 27 -3.99 -8.61 -3.34
CA SER A 27 -3.71 -7.32 -3.98
C SER A 27 -3.66 -6.19 -2.95
N ASP A 28 -4.60 -6.15 -2.01
CA ASP A 28 -4.63 -5.15 -0.92
C ASP A 28 -3.42 -5.30 0.01
N VAL A 29 -3.08 -6.54 0.35
CA VAL A 29 -1.91 -6.83 1.19
C VAL A 29 -0.63 -6.33 0.51
N LEU A 30 -0.44 -6.63 -0.77
CA LEU A 30 0.70 -6.14 -1.54
C LEU A 30 0.70 -4.62 -1.68
N GLU A 31 -0.47 -3.99 -1.78
CA GLU A 31 -0.57 -2.53 -1.75
C GLU A 31 -0.01 -1.95 -0.45
N VAL A 32 -0.44 -2.48 0.70
CA VAL A 32 0.07 -2.04 2.01
C VAL A 32 1.57 -2.22 2.12
N VAL A 33 2.12 -3.38 1.70
CA VAL A 33 3.56 -3.64 1.68
C VAL A 33 4.30 -2.57 0.87
N ARG A 34 3.80 -2.24 -0.33
CA ARG A 34 4.44 -1.25 -1.20
C ARG A 34 4.33 0.18 -0.64
N LEU A 35 3.23 0.52 0.05
CA LEU A 35 3.04 1.80 0.75
C LEU A 35 3.93 1.95 1.98
N LEU A 36 4.25 0.85 2.68
CA LEU A 36 5.24 0.83 3.76
C LEU A 36 6.68 1.05 3.26
N GLY A 37 6.90 1.01 1.95
CA GLY A 37 8.21 1.28 1.33
C GLY A 37 9.01 0.05 0.96
N TYR A 38 8.46 -1.16 1.11
CA TYR A 38 9.14 -2.39 0.70
C TYR A 38 9.28 -2.48 -0.82
N ARG A 39 10.45 -2.93 -1.28
CA ARG A 39 10.79 -3.13 -2.70
C ARG A 39 11.55 -4.43 -2.87
N LYS A 40 11.26 -5.16 -3.95
CA LYS A 40 12.01 -6.38 -4.28
C LYS A 40 13.30 -6.03 -5.02
N ALA A 41 14.31 -5.57 -4.26
CA ALA A 41 15.59 -5.13 -4.82
C ALA A 41 16.58 -6.28 -5.11
N MET A 42 16.38 -7.44 -4.50
CA MET A 42 17.26 -8.61 -4.62
C MET A 42 16.55 -9.80 -5.31
N PRO A 43 17.31 -10.68 -5.98
CA PRO A 43 16.78 -11.95 -6.47
C PRO A 43 16.27 -12.79 -5.30
N SER A 44 15.25 -13.61 -5.56
CA SER A 44 14.76 -14.58 -4.58
C SER A 44 15.83 -15.65 -4.33
N GLU A 45 16.02 -16.06 -3.08
CA GLU A 45 16.88 -17.21 -2.73
C GLU A 45 16.24 -18.56 -3.08
N ILE A 46 14.96 -18.52 -3.48
CA ILE A 46 14.14 -19.68 -3.83
C ILE A 46 13.75 -19.55 -5.29
N GLU A 47 13.90 -20.64 -6.03
CA GLU A 47 13.48 -20.74 -7.43
C GLU A 47 12.04 -21.26 -7.54
N PHE A 48 11.21 -20.58 -8.32
CA PHE A 48 9.82 -20.97 -8.55
C PHE A 48 9.65 -21.49 -9.97
N ARG A 49 9.08 -22.70 -10.12
CA ARG A 49 8.88 -23.31 -11.45
C ARG A 49 7.81 -22.62 -12.30
N ASN A 50 6.89 -21.90 -11.66
CA ASN A 50 5.67 -21.37 -12.25
C ASN A 50 5.50 -19.85 -12.03
N ALA A 51 6.57 -19.16 -11.63
CA ALA A 51 6.55 -17.73 -11.41
C ALA A 51 7.88 -17.12 -11.83
N GLU A 52 7.81 -15.98 -12.51
CA GLU A 52 9.00 -15.20 -12.85
C GLU A 52 9.48 -14.43 -11.62
N ASP A 53 10.77 -14.56 -11.31
CA ASP A 53 11.40 -13.72 -10.30
C ASP A 53 11.73 -12.35 -10.89
N TRP A 54 11.17 -11.29 -10.32
CA TRP A 54 11.35 -9.94 -10.81
C TRP A 54 12.11 -9.08 -9.80
N ARG A 55 12.63 -7.94 -10.26
CA ARG A 55 13.36 -6.98 -9.42
C ARG A 55 12.94 -5.56 -9.78
N GLU A 56 13.10 -4.65 -8.84
CA GLU A 56 12.85 -3.22 -9.06
C GLU A 56 13.93 -2.35 -8.44
N GLN A 57 14.05 -1.11 -8.95
CA GLN A 57 14.97 -0.13 -8.37
C GLN A 57 14.44 0.29 -6.98
N PRO A 58 15.32 0.53 -5.99
CA PRO A 58 14.91 0.93 -4.64
C PRO A 58 14.07 2.22 -4.59
N ASN A 59 14.27 3.13 -5.55
CA ASN A 59 13.57 4.41 -5.67
C ASN A 59 12.27 4.33 -6.50
N THR A 60 11.87 3.15 -6.96
CA THR A 60 10.64 2.99 -7.75
C THR A 60 9.43 3.43 -6.91
N PRO A 61 8.51 4.26 -7.44
CA PRO A 61 7.29 4.60 -6.73
C PRO A 61 6.45 3.35 -6.46
N SER A 62 5.59 3.37 -5.43
CA SER A 62 4.80 2.19 -5.06
C SER A 62 3.89 1.74 -6.22
N GLY A 63 3.37 2.69 -7.02
CA GLY A 63 2.56 2.41 -8.20
C GLY A 63 1.16 1.85 -7.89
N VAL A 64 0.76 1.86 -6.61
CA VAL A 64 -0.48 1.24 -6.11
C VAL A 64 -1.68 2.17 -6.14
N ARG A 65 -1.45 3.49 -6.17
CA ARG A 65 -2.52 4.49 -6.22
C ARG A 65 -2.68 5.02 -7.65
N PRO A 66 -3.91 5.12 -8.19
CA PRO A 66 -4.13 5.72 -9.49
C PRO A 66 -3.65 7.18 -9.51
N GLN A 67 -3.20 7.63 -10.69
CA GLN A 67 -2.93 9.04 -10.96
C GLN A 67 -4.19 9.81 -10.52
N ARG A 68 -4.07 10.73 -9.53
CA ARG A 68 -5.16 11.52 -8.90
C ARG A 68 -5.82 10.98 -7.62
N TRP A 69 -5.30 9.95 -6.96
CA TRP A 69 -5.81 9.55 -5.62
C TRP A 69 -5.82 10.68 -4.58
N GLN A 70 -4.82 11.58 -4.64
CA GLN A 70 -4.70 12.74 -3.74
C GLN A 70 -5.88 13.73 -3.87
N GLU A 71 -6.50 13.83 -5.05
CA GLU A 71 -7.59 14.77 -5.31
C GLU A 71 -8.88 14.41 -4.54
N ARG A 72 -9.03 13.15 -4.12
CA ARG A 72 -10.16 12.71 -3.28
C ARG A 72 -10.17 13.38 -1.91
N PHE A 73 -9.01 13.78 -1.40
CA PHE A 73 -8.87 14.42 -0.09
C PHE A 73 -8.82 15.95 -0.18
N LEU A 74 -8.69 16.51 -1.39
CA LEU A 74 -8.69 17.97 -1.62
C LEU A 74 -10.11 18.54 -1.76
N LYS A 75 -11.13 17.69 -1.94
CA LYS A 75 -12.52 18.13 -2.16
C LYS A 75 -13.27 18.53 -0.88
N ASP A 76 -12.68 18.29 0.30
CA ASP A 76 -13.30 18.54 1.60
C ASP A 76 -12.75 19.80 2.32
N GLU A 77 -12.13 20.76 1.62
CA GLU A 77 -11.80 22.06 2.21
C GLU A 77 -13.10 22.87 2.48
N PRO A 78 -13.44 23.21 3.74
CA PRO A 78 -14.65 23.97 4.07
C PRO A 78 -14.43 25.45 3.78
N GLY A 79 -14.47 25.83 2.50
CA GLY A 79 -14.32 27.22 2.05
C GLY A 79 -15.60 27.87 1.51
N ASP A 80 -16.64 27.09 1.19
CA ASP A 80 -17.79 27.57 0.40
C ASP A 80 -19.11 27.70 1.20
N SER A 81 -19.03 28.06 2.49
CA SER A 81 -20.20 28.32 3.33
C SER A 81 -20.39 29.82 3.67
N LEU A 82 -19.94 30.72 2.80
CA LEU A 82 -20.11 32.17 2.95
C LEU A 82 -20.58 32.82 1.63
N ALA A 83 -21.73 32.38 1.11
CA ALA A 83 -22.52 33.13 0.13
C ALA A 83 -23.95 32.59 0.01
N ALA A 84 -24.84 32.98 0.92
CA ALA A 84 -26.27 33.22 0.69
C ALA A 84 -26.94 33.69 1.98
#